data_AF-A0A534U8F0-F1
#
_entry.id   AF-A0A534U8F0-F1
#
_cell.length_a   1.000
_cell.length_b   1.000
_cell.length_c   1.000
_cell.angle_alpha   90.00
_cell.angle_beta   90.00
_cell.angle_gamma   90.00
#
_symmetry.space_group_name_H-M   'P 1'
#
loop_
_entity.id
_entity.type
_entity.pdbx_description
1 polymer ?
#
loop_
_entity_poly.entity_id
_entity_poly.type
_entity_poly.pdbx_seq_one_letter_code
_entity_poly.pdbx_strand_id
1 'polypeptide(L)'
;MANNSRWGQPDGVLELYQMGSEGPQWWHKFPDHVRGLPPGGILERCESTKTCPKIVETFGGAEVFALKMTTSWVGTSANNDIPLPKNVRRYYLPSSTHGGGNGATTENPADTGVGCPGNNWGRGSLRANPVPATGLVNRLRNGLRDWLMHNTLPPPSRWPTLKEKTLVDPTKDAMGFPSGVPGIPDSIFLPENFIFPVLDYDWGPEYDHSDALGNPTNAPPPIRHIIKMKVPRVDADGNELGGVPTVQRDAPLATYLGWNITAGPGDAEYDERPFHAGQVCNYIGGMVPFFKTKAQRLAAGDPRLSLEERYGTHAGYVAAVTAAANNAFEQGYLLAADRDALIAQAVASDVCNQLGDGGMCNPGP
;
A
#
# COMPACT_ATOMS: atom_id res chain seq x y z
N MET A 1 27.10 -12.04 23.26
CA MET A 1 27.33 -10.66 22.75
C MET A 1 26.10 -9.86 23.08
N ALA A 2 26.21 -8.84 23.95
CA ALA A 2 25.12 -7.90 24.17
C ALA A 2 25.06 -6.99 22.95
N ASN A 3 24.12 -7.27 22.03
CA ASN A 3 23.82 -6.34 20.95
C ASN A 3 23.06 -5.16 21.57
N ASN A 4 23.48 -3.93 21.29
CA ASN A 4 22.66 -2.77 21.59
C ASN A 4 21.50 -2.79 20.60
N SER A 5 20.41 -3.46 20.96
CA SER A 5 19.27 -3.74 20.08
C SER A 5 18.68 -2.48 19.42
N ARG A 6 18.86 -1.31 20.05
CA ARG A 6 18.45 0.00 19.52
C ARG A 6 19.21 0.42 18.25
N TRP A 7 20.44 -0.06 18.06
CA TRP A 7 21.32 0.36 16.95
C TRP A 7 21.86 -0.80 16.10
N GLY A 8 21.76 -2.04 16.58
CA GLY A 8 22.43 -3.19 15.97
C GLY A 8 21.53 -4.16 15.22
N GLN A 9 20.27 -3.81 14.92
CA GLN A 9 19.44 -4.53 13.94
C GLN A 9 19.02 -3.55 12.84
N PRO A 10 19.79 -3.47 11.73
CA PRO A 10 19.59 -2.48 10.68
C PRO A 10 18.46 -2.81 9.69
N ASP A 11 17.66 -3.85 9.94
CA ASP A 11 16.60 -4.24 9.01
C ASP A 11 15.23 -3.69 9.47
N GLY A 12 14.66 -2.80 8.66
CA GLY A 12 13.41 -2.09 8.93
C GLY A 12 12.15 -2.84 8.48
N VAL A 13 12.29 -4.10 8.07
CA VAL A 13 11.22 -4.90 7.44
C VAL A 13 10.66 -5.94 8.41
N LEU A 14 11.34 -6.17 9.54
CA LEU A 14 10.85 -6.94 10.68
C LEU A 14 10.51 -8.40 10.34
N GLU A 15 11.51 -9.12 9.84
CA GLU A 15 11.49 -10.58 9.65
C GLU A 15 11.26 -11.31 10.99
N LEU A 16 11.08 -12.64 10.93
CA LEU A 16 10.84 -13.45 12.12
C LEU A 16 11.97 -13.28 13.16
N TYR A 17 11.59 -12.90 14.38
CA TYR A 17 12.48 -12.59 15.52
C TYR A 17 13.32 -11.32 15.37
N GLN A 18 12.98 -10.41 14.46
CA GLN A 18 13.51 -9.05 14.46
C GLN A 18 12.64 -8.13 15.33
N MET A 19 13.29 -7.23 16.08
CA MET A 19 12.61 -6.21 16.89
C MET A 19 12.19 -5.01 16.03
N GLY A 20 11.10 -4.35 16.42
CA GLY A 20 10.71 -3.04 15.86
C GLY A 20 9.19 -2.77 15.84
N SER A 21 8.39 -3.59 16.51
CA SER A 21 6.93 -3.37 16.65
C SER A 21 6.41 -3.50 18.08
N GLU A 22 7.31 -3.61 19.07
CA GLU A 22 6.99 -3.85 20.47
C GLU A 22 6.23 -2.68 21.10
N GLY A 23 6.73 -1.46 20.89
CA GLY A 23 6.15 -0.25 21.46
C GLY A 23 4.90 0.24 20.71
N PRO A 24 4.29 1.34 21.18
CA PRO A 24 3.15 1.97 20.54
C PRO A 24 3.43 2.29 19.07
N GLN A 25 2.56 1.83 18.17
CA GLN A 25 2.66 2.07 16.73
C GLN A 25 1.84 3.31 16.29
N TRP A 26 1.18 3.99 17.22
CA TRP A 26 0.26 5.09 16.98
C TRP A 26 0.72 6.39 17.66
N TRP A 27 0.24 7.53 17.17
CA TRP A 27 0.78 8.83 17.57
C TRP A 27 0.37 9.30 18.96
N HIS A 28 -0.92 9.24 19.30
CA HIS A 28 -1.44 9.72 20.59
C HIS A 28 -1.51 8.59 21.62
N LYS A 29 -1.63 8.91 22.91
CA LYS A 29 -1.85 7.88 23.95
C LYS A 29 -3.10 7.05 23.67
N PHE A 30 -2.93 5.73 23.47
CA PHE A 30 -4.02 4.79 23.19
C PHE A 30 -3.80 3.44 23.91
N PRO A 31 -4.87 2.73 24.33
CA PRO A 31 -4.72 1.43 25.00
C PRO A 31 -4.18 0.32 24.10
N ASP A 32 -3.33 -0.55 24.66
CA ASP A 32 -2.85 -1.78 24.00
C ASP A 32 -3.37 -3.03 24.72
N HIS A 33 -4.64 -3.36 24.46
CA HIS A 33 -5.33 -4.41 25.19
C HIS A 33 -4.83 -5.82 24.89
N VAL A 34 -4.44 -6.10 23.63
CA VAL A 34 -4.04 -7.48 23.25
C VAL A 34 -2.66 -7.81 23.79
N ARG A 35 -1.71 -6.88 23.79
CA ARG A 35 -0.37 -7.11 24.35
C ARG A 35 -0.32 -6.95 25.87
N GLY A 36 -1.35 -6.35 26.47
CA GLY A 36 -1.39 -6.05 27.90
C GLY A 36 -0.39 -4.97 28.32
N LEU A 37 0.06 -4.13 27.39
CA LEU A 37 0.98 -3.02 27.66
C LEU A 37 0.21 -1.82 28.22
N PRO A 38 0.87 -0.96 29.03
CA PRO A 38 0.25 0.28 29.47
C PRO A 38 -0.15 1.15 28.27
N PRO A 39 -1.24 1.94 28.34
CA PRO A 39 -1.57 2.89 27.29
C PRO A 39 -0.39 3.85 27.05
N GLY A 40 0.01 3.99 25.80
CA GLY A 40 1.14 4.83 25.39
C GLY A 40 0.95 5.39 23.99
N GLY A 41 1.88 6.22 23.52
CA GLY A 41 1.86 6.74 22.15
C GLY A 41 3.20 7.38 21.77
N ILE A 42 3.53 7.40 20.48
CA ILE A 42 4.82 7.92 19.98
C ILE A 42 5.07 9.38 20.43
N LEU A 43 4.02 10.18 20.56
CA LEU A 43 4.12 11.59 20.93
C LEU A 43 3.98 11.86 22.44
N GLU A 44 3.71 10.86 23.27
CA GLU A 44 3.36 11.06 24.70
C GLU A 44 4.38 11.95 25.45
N ARG A 45 5.67 11.68 25.27
CA ARG A 45 6.73 12.49 25.91
C ARG A 45 6.72 13.93 25.43
N CYS A 46 6.64 14.16 24.12
CA CYS A 46 6.67 15.52 23.58
C CYS A 46 5.39 16.31 23.92
N GLU A 47 4.27 15.63 24.16
CA GLU A 47 3.02 16.27 24.58
C GLU A 47 3.16 16.84 25.98
N SER A 48 3.77 16.08 26.90
CA SER A 48 4.04 16.52 28.27
C SER A 48 4.96 17.75 28.35
N THR A 49 5.94 17.84 27.44
CA THR A 49 6.88 18.95 27.38
C THR A 49 6.44 20.06 26.44
N LYS A 50 5.32 19.90 25.74
CA LYS A 50 4.81 20.83 24.71
C LYS A 50 5.83 21.09 23.57
N THR A 51 6.56 20.05 23.19
CA THR A 51 7.60 20.12 22.15
C THR A 51 7.29 19.24 20.94
N CYS A 52 6.04 18.81 20.77
CA CYS A 52 5.70 17.93 19.64
C CYS A 52 5.86 18.63 18.29
N PRO A 53 6.47 17.95 17.29
CA PRO A 53 6.57 18.48 15.95
C PRO A 53 5.22 18.44 15.24
N LYS A 54 5.10 19.20 14.15
CA LYS A 54 4.06 18.97 13.14
C LYS A 54 4.50 17.82 12.24
N ILE A 55 3.63 16.86 12.01
CA ILE A 55 3.93 15.60 11.32
C ILE A 55 3.00 15.44 10.13
N VAL A 56 3.60 15.11 8.99
CA VAL A 56 2.89 14.58 7.83
C VAL A 56 3.41 13.16 7.63
N GLU A 57 2.50 12.21 7.57
CA GLU A 57 2.80 10.81 7.35
C GLU A 57 2.17 10.33 6.03
N THR A 58 2.96 9.66 5.22
CA THR A 58 2.57 9.16 3.89
C THR A 58 2.87 7.67 3.81
N PHE A 59 1.87 6.87 3.48
CA PHE A 59 2.01 5.41 3.36
C PHE A 59 1.27 4.92 2.12
N GLY A 60 1.70 3.78 1.62
CA GLY A 60 1.12 3.11 0.47
C GLY A 60 0.48 1.77 0.80
N GLY A 61 0.02 1.09 -0.24
CA GLY A 61 -0.51 -0.26 -0.15
C GLY A 61 0.50 -1.23 0.45
N ALA A 62 1.76 -1.22 -0.01
CA ALA A 62 2.81 -2.11 0.51
C ALA A 62 3.01 -2.04 2.03
N GLU A 63 2.83 -0.86 2.61
CA GLU A 63 2.94 -0.70 4.05
C GLU A 63 1.82 -1.41 4.83
N VAL A 64 0.65 -1.59 4.22
CA VAL A 64 -0.46 -2.37 4.80
C VAL A 64 -0.11 -3.86 4.78
N PHE A 65 0.28 -4.40 3.62
CA PHE A 65 0.40 -5.84 3.42
C PHE A 65 1.70 -6.42 3.97
N ALA A 66 2.81 -5.68 3.91
CA ALA A 66 4.13 -6.17 4.32
C ALA A 66 4.71 -5.45 5.55
N LEU A 67 4.45 -4.15 5.71
CA LEU A 67 5.07 -3.33 6.77
C LEU A 67 4.11 -3.00 7.92
N LYS A 68 3.07 -3.83 8.10
CA LYS A 68 2.27 -3.92 9.33
C LYS A 68 1.56 -2.62 9.74
N MET A 69 1.33 -1.71 8.79
CA MET A 69 0.93 -0.33 9.07
C MET A 69 -0.43 -0.21 9.77
N THR A 70 -1.38 -1.10 9.49
CA THR A 70 -2.77 -0.92 9.97
C THR A 70 -2.91 -1.00 11.49
N THR A 71 -1.96 -1.60 12.21
CA THR A 71 -1.96 -1.58 13.68
C THR A 71 -1.86 -0.16 14.22
N SER A 72 -1.19 0.76 13.52
CA SER A 72 -1.16 2.19 13.86
C SER A 72 -2.48 2.94 13.61
N TRP A 73 -3.42 2.31 12.89
CA TRP A 73 -4.71 2.89 12.54
C TRP A 73 -5.79 2.43 13.50
N VAL A 74 -5.72 1.19 13.98
CA VAL A 74 -6.81 0.55 14.75
C VAL A 74 -6.38 -0.13 16.04
N GLY A 75 -5.10 -0.04 16.40
CA GLY A 75 -4.54 -0.67 17.58
C GLY A 75 -4.46 -2.18 17.45
N THR A 76 -4.06 -2.85 18.52
CA THR A 76 -3.82 -4.30 18.54
C THR A 76 -5.10 -5.12 18.59
N SER A 77 -6.20 -4.55 19.13
CA SER A 77 -7.53 -5.17 19.11
C SER A 77 -8.25 -5.04 17.76
N ALA A 78 -7.81 -4.09 16.92
CA ALA A 78 -8.33 -3.86 15.57
C ALA A 78 -9.87 -3.72 15.48
N ASN A 79 -10.46 -3.04 16.47
CA ASN A 79 -11.91 -2.87 16.62
C ASN A 79 -12.37 -1.41 16.76
N ASN A 80 -11.45 -0.44 16.71
CA ASN A 80 -11.74 0.99 16.78
C ASN A 80 -10.79 1.75 15.85
N ASP A 81 -11.23 2.89 15.30
CA ASP A 81 -10.33 3.81 14.61
C ASP A 81 -9.60 4.70 15.65
N ILE A 82 -8.27 4.72 15.61
CA ILE A 82 -7.44 5.59 16.46
C ILE A 82 -7.49 7.02 15.89
N PRO A 83 -7.89 8.03 16.68
CA PRO A 83 -7.89 9.42 16.22
C PRO A 83 -6.47 9.95 16.04
N LEU A 84 -6.28 10.84 15.07
CA LEU A 84 -5.01 11.55 14.89
C LEU A 84 -4.92 12.77 15.83
N PRO A 85 -3.76 13.02 16.45
CA PRO A 85 -3.47 14.30 17.10
C PRO A 85 -3.60 15.49 16.13
N LYS A 86 -3.90 16.68 16.67
CA LYS A 86 -4.04 17.91 15.86
C LYS A 86 -2.78 18.29 15.08
N ASN A 87 -1.61 17.88 15.55
CA ASN A 87 -0.31 18.11 14.94
C ASN A 87 0.12 16.99 13.97
N VAL A 88 -0.76 16.03 13.64
CA VAL A 88 -0.48 14.94 12.70
C VAL A 88 -1.46 14.97 11.52
N ARG A 89 -0.94 14.73 10.31
CA ARG A 89 -1.73 14.56 9.08
C ARG A 89 -1.35 13.27 8.37
N ARG A 90 -2.34 12.42 8.04
CA ARG A 90 -2.18 11.08 7.45
C ARG A 90 -2.70 11.01 6.03
N TYR A 91 -1.88 10.48 5.12
CA TYR A 91 -2.24 10.30 3.73
C TYR A 91 -1.88 8.90 3.26
N TYR A 92 -2.92 8.15 2.90
CA TYR A 92 -2.78 6.82 2.33
C TYR A 92 -2.85 6.88 0.81
N LEU A 93 -1.81 6.40 0.14
CA LEU A 93 -1.72 6.22 -1.30
C LEU A 93 -2.22 4.81 -1.66
N PRO A 94 -3.45 4.65 -2.19
CA PRO A 94 -4.00 3.33 -2.46
C PRO A 94 -3.19 2.59 -3.52
N SER A 95 -3.11 1.28 -3.37
CA SER A 95 -2.62 0.34 -4.35
C SER A 95 -1.18 0.57 -4.80
N SER A 96 -0.35 1.25 -4.01
CA SER A 96 1.04 1.55 -4.38
C SER A 96 2.04 0.54 -3.82
N THR A 97 3.07 0.25 -4.60
CA THR A 97 4.30 -0.38 -4.09
C THR A 97 5.03 0.53 -3.11
N HIS A 98 5.93 -0.03 -2.29
CA HIS A 98 6.76 0.74 -1.37
C HIS A 98 7.56 1.81 -2.11
N GLY A 99 7.51 3.05 -1.62
CA GLY A 99 8.15 4.22 -2.25
C GLY A 99 7.43 4.75 -3.51
N GLY A 100 6.43 4.05 -4.02
CA GLY A 100 5.74 4.36 -5.27
C GLY A 100 6.44 3.82 -6.52
N GLY A 101 5.66 3.65 -7.58
CA GLY A 101 6.11 3.21 -8.89
C GLY A 101 6.63 4.34 -9.78
N ASN A 102 7.05 3.97 -10.98
CA ASN A 102 7.65 4.89 -11.96
C ASN A 102 6.65 5.87 -12.61
N GLY A 103 5.35 5.72 -12.37
CA GLY A 103 4.31 6.53 -12.97
C GLY A 103 4.03 6.22 -14.44
N ALA A 104 4.46 5.07 -14.98
CA ALA A 104 4.24 4.74 -16.39
C ALA A 104 2.74 4.67 -16.73
N THR A 105 2.40 5.22 -17.90
CA THR A 105 1.05 5.18 -18.48
C THR A 105 1.12 4.44 -19.80
N THR A 106 0.85 3.13 -19.76
CA THR A 106 0.88 2.27 -20.94
C THR A 106 -0.14 1.15 -20.84
N GLU A 107 -0.74 0.77 -21.97
CA GLU A 107 -1.58 -0.44 -22.06
C GLU A 107 -0.77 -1.73 -22.25
N ASN A 108 0.53 -1.63 -22.56
CA ASN A 108 1.45 -2.75 -22.74
C ASN A 108 2.59 -2.72 -21.70
N PRO A 109 2.30 -2.84 -20.40
CA PRO A 109 3.34 -2.93 -19.40
C PRO A 109 4.23 -4.16 -19.65
N ALA A 110 5.54 -4.01 -19.47
CA ALA A 110 6.50 -5.09 -19.65
C ALA A 110 6.11 -6.30 -18.79
N ASP A 111 6.11 -7.48 -19.41
CA ASP A 111 5.81 -8.74 -18.74
C ASP A 111 7.03 -9.29 -18.00
N THR A 112 7.54 -8.46 -17.08
CA THR A 112 8.70 -8.79 -16.28
C THR A 112 8.32 -8.69 -14.82
N GLY A 113 8.40 -9.83 -14.13
CA GLY A 113 8.33 -9.86 -12.67
C GLY A 113 9.40 -8.98 -12.02
N VAL A 114 9.13 -8.55 -10.80
CA VAL A 114 9.99 -7.67 -10.00
C VAL A 114 10.82 -8.47 -9.01
N GLY A 115 11.99 -8.00 -8.61
CA GLY A 115 12.74 -8.64 -7.53
C GLY A 115 12.02 -8.42 -6.20
N CYS A 116 11.71 -9.50 -5.47
CA CYS A 116 11.21 -9.37 -4.11
C CYS A 116 12.38 -8.98 -3.19
N PRO A 117 12.28 -7.89 -2.42
CA PRO A 117 13.37 -7.45 -1.56
C PRO A 117 13.71 -8.49 -0.50
N GLY A 118 15.00 -8.58 -0.17
CA GLY A 118 15.54 -9.52 0.81
C GLY A 118 16.31 -10.68 0.16
N ASN A 119 17.05 -11.41 0.98
CA ASN A 119 18.00 -12.43 0.53
C ASN A 119 17.30 -13.71 -0.01
N ASN A 120 16.16 -14.09 0.56
CA ASN A 120 15.51 -15.38 0.31
C ASN A 120 14.15 -15.27 -0.41
N TRP A 121 13.75 -14.07 -0.85
CA TRP A 121 12.40 -13.82 -1.36
C TRP A 121 12.20 -14.09 -2.86
N GLY A 122 13.24 -14.21 -3.67
CA GLY A 122 13.04 -14.52 -5.10
C GLY A 122 12.54 -13.33 -5.93
N ARG A 123 11.62 -13.63 -6.84
CA ARG A 123 10.96 -12.67 -7.73
C ARG A 123 9.44 -12.72 -7.53
N GLY A 124 8.78 -11.61 -7.79
CA GLY A 124 7.32 -11.54 -7.85
C GLY A 124 6.83 -12.03 -9.21
N SER A 125 5.72 -12.78 -9.22
CA SER A 125 5.10 -13.30 -10.45
C SER A 125 4.25 -12.25 -11.20
N LEU A 126 3.92 -11.12 -10.57
CA LEU A 126 3.18 -10.03 -11.21
C LEU A 126 4.10 -8.92 -11.72
N ARG A 127 3.62 -8.20 -12.74
CA ARG A 127 4.29 -7.03 -13.35
C ARG A 127 4.51 -5.91 -12.34
N ALA A 128 5.53 -5.09 -12.56
CA ALA A 128 5.86 -3.95 -11.71
C ALA A 128 4.70 -2.95 -11.60
N ASN A 129 4.36 -2.54 -10.37
CA ASN A 129 3.31 -1.57 -10.11
C ASN A 129 3.77 -0.12 -10.43
N PRO A 130 3.08 0.61 -11.34
CA PRO A 130 3.48 1.96 -11.74
C PRO A 130 2.92 3.08 -10.85
N VAL A 131 2.03 2.82 -9.87
CA VAL A 131 1.34 3.88 -9.09
C VAL A 131 2.35 4.81 -8.40
N PRO A 132 2.50 6.08 -8.83
CA PRO A 132 3.56 6.95 -8.37
C PRO A 132 3.21 7.65 -7.05
N ALA A 133 4.18 7.77 -6.15
CA ALA A 133 4.04 8.57 -4.93
C ALA A 133 4.42 10.06 -5.14
N THR A 134 5.12 10.37 -6.23
CA THR A 134 5.79 11.66 -6.46
C THR A 134 4.86 12.87 -6.32
N GLY A 135 3.70 12.87 -6.99
CA GLY A 135 2.78 14.01 -6.96
C GLY A 135 2.23 14.29 -5.56
N LEU A 136 1.83 13.23 -4.84
CA LEU A 136 1.35 13.35 -3.46
C LEU A 136 2.47 13.86 -2.55
N VAL A 137 3.67 13.27 -2.63
CA VAL A 137 4.82 13.66 -1.80
C VAL A 137 5.22 15.12 -2.07
N ASN A 138 5.26 15.56 -3.33
CA ASN A 138 5.52 16.95 -3.71
C ASN A 138 4.51 17.90 -3.06
N ARG A 139 3.21 17.58 -3.20
CA ARG A 139 2.14 18.40 -2.62
C ARG A 139 2.24 18.50 -1.10
N LEU A 140 2.52 17.38 -0.44
CA LEU A 140 2.57 17.29 1.02
C LEU A 140 3.83 17.92 1.62
N ARG A 141 4.96 17.90 0.92
CA ARG A 141 6.16 18.67 1.32
C ARG A 141 5.87 20.18 1.34
N ASN A 142 5.20 20.69 0.30
CA ASN A 142 4.73 22.08 0.29
C ASN A 142 3.73 22.34 1.42
N GLY A 143 2.77 21.43 1.63
CA GLY A 143 1.79 21.53 2.71
C GLY A 143 2.43 21.59 4.10
N LEU A 144 3.42 20.75 4.39
CA LEU A 144 4.14 20.76 5.65
C LEU A 144 4.92 22.07 5.83
N ARG A 145 5.60 22.56 4.79
CA ARG A 145 6.30 23.85 4.83
C ARG A 145 5.34 24.98 5.15
N ASP A 146 4.22 25.08 4.43
CA ASP A 146 3.25 26.16 4.64
C ASP A 146 2.58 26.05 6.02
N TRP A 147 2.41 24.82 6.54
CA TRP A 147 1.93 24.60 7.89
C TRP A 147 2.93 25.06 8.95
N LEU A 148 4.22 24.81 8.75
CA LEU A 148 5.29 25.25 9.65
C LEU A 148 5.46 26.77 9.62
N MET A 149 5.53 27.36 8.43
CA MET A 149 5.91 28.76 8.23
C MET A 149 4.74 29.73 8.38
N HIS A 150 3.53 29.31 7.99
CA HIS A 150 2.37 30.20 7.86
C HIS A 150 1.13 29.68 8.58
N ASN A 151 1.25 28.59 9.34
CA ASN A 151 0.13 27.93 10.02
C ASN A 151 -1.03 27.55 9.09
N THR A 152 -0.77 27.40 7.79
CA THR A 152 -1.76 26.98 6.80
C THR A 152 -1.89 25.46 6.84
N LEU A 153 -3.10 24.94 7.07
CA LEU A 153 -3.30 23.50 7.19
C LEU A 153 -3.01 22.80 5.85
N PRO A 154 -2.33 21.63 5.85
CA PRO A 154 -2.31 20.74 4.71
C PRO A 154 -3.74 20.27 4.35
N PRO A 155 -3.95 19.66 3.17
CA PRO A 155 -5.22 19.03 2.81
C PRO A 155 -5.69 18.06 3.91
N PRO A 156 -7.01 17.81 4.07
CA PRO A 156 -7.50 16.87 5.07
C PRO A 156 -6.83 15.49 4.96
N SER A 157 -6.51 14.90 6.11
CA SER A 157 -6.00 13.54 6.19
C SER A 157 -7.00 12.56 5.57
N ARG A 158 -6.55 11.56 4.80
CA ARG A 158 -7.39 10.48 4.24
C ARG A 158 -6.69 9.14 4.24
N TRP A 159 -7.37 8.15 4.81
CA TRP A 159 -6.95 6.75 4.90
C TRP A 159 -8.16 5.85 5.16
N PRO A 160 -8.07 4.54 4.91
CA PRO A 160 -9.16 3.61 5.17
C PRO A 160 -9.50 3.53 6.66
N THR A 161 -10.79 3.48 6.99
CA THR A 161 -11.27 3.42 8.38
C THR A 161 -12.30 2.30 8.57
N LEU A 162 -12.41 1.79 9.80
CA LEU A 162 -13.45 0.83 10.18
C LEU A 162 -14.82 1.50 10.10
N LYS A 163 -14.93 2.75 10.56
CA LYS A 163 -16.17 3.54 10.54
C LYS A 163 -16.77 3.68 9.15
N GLU A 164 -15.94 3.97 8.14
CA GLU A 164 -16.38 4.10 6.74
C GLU A 164 -16.47 2.75 6.02
N LYS A 165 -16.15 1.64 6.70
CA LYS A 165 -16.12 0.27 6.15
C LYS A 165 -15.17 0.12 4.95
N THR A 166 -14.21 1.03 4.84
CA THR A 166 -13.12 0.99 3.86
C THR A 166 -11.91 0.24 4.40
N LEU A 167 -11.85 -0.06 5.70
CA LEU A 167 -10.88 -0.95 6.33
C LEU A 167 -11.60 -2.19 6.89
N VAL A 168 -11.13 -3.39 6.53
CA VAL A 168 -11.85 -4.66 6.76
C VAL A 168 -10.89 -5.79 7.13
N ASP A 169 -11.44 -6.97 7.47
CA ASP A 169 -10.63 -8.16 7.74
C ASP A 169 -9.87 -8.61 6.47
N PRO A 170 -8.66 -9.18 6.62
CA PRO A 170 -7.77 -9.54 5.51
C PRO A 170 -8.20 -10.85 4.83
N THR A 171 -9.41 -10.88 4.29
CA THR A 171 -9.92 -11.99 3.50
C THR A 171 -10.44 -11.48 2.17
N LYS A 172 -10.36 -12.32 1.14
CA LYS A 172 -10.87 -12.03 -0.21
C LYS A 172 -12.31 -11.48 -0.17
N ASP A 173 -13.19 -12.15 0.58
CA ASP A 173 -14.59 -11.78 0.70
C ASP A 173 -14.80 -10.44 1.43
N ALA A 174 -14.10 -10.22 2.55
CA ALA A 174 -14.29 -9.02 3.35
C ALA A 174 -13.79 -7.77 2.62
N MET A 175 -12.66 -7.88 1.92
CA MET A 175 -12.12 -6.81 1.08
C MET A 175 -12.90 -6.63 -0.23
N GLY A 176 -13.65 -7.64 -0.66
CA GLY A 176 -14.43 -7.62 -1.90
C GLY A 176 -13.58 -7.81 -3.15
N PHE A 177 -12.47 -8.54 -3.05
CA PHE A 177 -11.57 -8.73 -4.18
C PHE A 177 -12.22 -9.65 -5.24
N PRO A 178 -12.23 -9.26 -6.53
CA PRO A 178 -12.91 -10.02 -7.57
C PRO A 178 -12.28 -11.39 -7.82
N SER A 179 -13.11 -12.42 -7.97
CA SER A 179 -12.69 -13.76 -8.40
C SER A 179 -12.39 -13.81 -9.89
N GLY A 180 -11.34 -14.51 -10.31
CA GLY A 180 -11.02 -14.71 -11.72
C GLY A 180 -10.11 -13.64 -12.33
N VAL A 181 -9.49 -12.78 -11.51
CA VAL A 181 -8.42 -11.89 -11.99
C VAL A 181 -7.21 -12.75 -12.42
N PRO A 182 -6.72 -12.61 -13.67
CA PRO A 182 -5.61 -13.42 -14.16
C PRO A 182 -4.36 -13.29 -13.28
N GLY A 183 -3.68 -14.41 -13.03
CA GLY A 183 -2.45 -14.44 -12.23
C GLY A 183 -2.63 -14.30 -10.72
N ILE A 184 -3.87 -14.19 -10.22
CA ILE A 184 -4.17 -14.11 -8.78
C ILE A 184 -4.85 -15.41 -8.31
N PRO A 185 -4.10 -16.39 -7.80
CA PRO A 185 -4.68 -17.62 -7.25
C PRO A 185 -5.34 -17.35 -5.90
N ASP A 186 -6.43 -18.05 -5.58
CA ASP A 186 -7.13 -17.90 -4.29
C ASP A 186 -6.24 -18.23 -3.08
N SER A 187 -5.20 -19.03 -3.28
CA SER A 187 -4.23 -19.39 -2.24
C SER A 187 -3.48 -18.19 -1.65
N ILE A 188 -3.33 -17.08 -2.37
CA ILE A 188 -2.67 -15.88 -1.83
C ILE A 188 -3.47 -15.30 -0.65
N PHE A 189 -4.78 -15.47 -0.61
CA PHE A 189 -5.66 -14.91 0.43
C PHE A 189 -5.73 -15.77 1.70
N LEU A 190 -4.96 -16.86 1.77
CA LEU A 190 -4.82 -17.64 3.00
C LEU A 190 -4.08 -16.81 4.06
N PRO A 191 -4.45 -16.92 5.36
CA PRO A 191 -3.85 -16.13 6.43
C PRO A 191 -2.30 -16.19 6.49
N GLU A 192 -1.72 -17.33 6.14
CA GLU A 192 -0.28 -17.57 6.10
C GLU A 192 0.45 -16.93 4.90
N ASN A 193 -0.30 -16.42 3.90
CA ASN A 193 0.25 -15.91 2.65
C ASN A 193 -0.01 -14.41 2.43
N PHE A 194 -1.14 -13.87 2.91
CA PHE A 194 -1.68 -12.61 2.39
C PHE A 194 -1.21 -11.32 3.05
N ILE A 195 -0.97 -11.32 4.37
CA ILE A 195 -0.59 -10.12 5.12
C ILE A 195 0.39 -10.48 6.21
N PHE A 196 1.45 -9.69 6.35
CA PHE A 196 2.44 -9.92 7.40
C PHE A 196 1.83 -9.54 8.76
N PRO A 197 1.85 -10.45 9.75
CA PRO A 197 1.34 -10.14 11.06
C PRO A 197 2.31 -9.24 11.83
N VAL A 198 1.77 -8.47 12.77
CA VAL A 198 2.57 -8.05 13.92
C VAL A 198 2.63 -9.21 14.91
N LEU A 199 3.84 -9.58 15.31
CA LEU A 199 4.09 -10.61 16.31
C LEU A 199 4.41 -9.92 17.64
N ASP A 200 3.64 -10.26 18.67
CA ASP A 200 3.89 -9.81 20.04
C ASP A 200 4.86 -10.77 20.71
N TYR A 201 6.13 -10.36 20.78
CA TYR A 201 7.22 -11.18 21.30
C TYR A 201 7.42 -11.01 22.81
N ASP A 202 7.70 -12.11 23.50
CA ASP A 202 8.21 -12.09 24.86
C ASP A 202 9.74 -12.00 24.88
N TRP A 203 10.28 -10.79 24.89
CA TRP A 203 11.72 -10.55 25.01
C TRP A 203 12.29 -10.78 26.41
N GLY A 204 11.46 -11.17 27.38
CA GLY A 204 11.85 -11.45 28.75
C GLY A 204 11.66 -10.27 29.72
N PRO A 205 11.80 -10.52 31.03
CA PRO A 205 11.43 -9.55 32.07
C PRO A 205 12.39 -8.35 32.20
N GLU A 206 13.59 -8.43 31.62
CA GLU A 206 14.56 -7.32 31.62
C GLU A 206 14.37 -6.35 30.44
N TYR A 207 13.37 -6.59 29.58
CA TYR A 207 13.05 -5.76 28.44
C TYR A 207 11.74 -4.99 28.66
N ASP A 208 11.78 -3.69 28.42
CA ASP A 208 10.62 -2.82 28.38
C ASP A 208 10.12 -2.73 26.93
N HIS A 209 9.04 -3.47 26.65
CA HIS A 209 8.38 -3.48 25.34
C HIS A 209 7.76 -2.14 24.96
N SER A 210 7.34 -1.31 25.92
CA SER A 210 6.68 -0.04 25.63
C SER A 210 7.68 0.96 25.05
N ASP A 211 8.90 0.98 25.59
CA ASP A 211 9.95 1.92 25.23
C ASP A 211 11.06 1.31 24.36
N ALA A 212 11.00 0.00 24.09
CA ALA A 212 12.04 -0.77 23.43
C ALA A 212 13.41 -0.60 24.12
N LEU A 213 13.43 -0.68 25.46
CA LEU A 213 14.60 -0.48 26.30
C LEU A 213 14.92 -1.74 27.11
N GLY A 214 16.16 -1.82 27.62
CA GLY A 214 16.59 -2.93 28.46
C GLY A 214 17.22 -4.08 27.67
N ASN A 215 17.33 -5.23 28.33
CA ASN A 215 18.06 -6.40 27.84
C ASN A 215 17.10 -7.51 27.44
N PRO A 216 17.01 -7.88 26.15
CA PRO A 216 16.25 -9.05 25.72
C PRO A 216 16.90 -10.34 26.24
N THR A 217 16.28 -11.00 27.22
CA THR A 217 16.81 -12.24 27.82
C THR A 217 16.26 -13.50 27.17
N ASN A 218 15.11 -13.40 26.49
CA ASN A 218 14.54 -14.52 25.72
C ASN A 218 14.99 -14.41 24.25
N ALA A 219 15.90 -15.29 23.83
CA ALA A 219 16.41 -15.33 22.46
C ALA A 219 16.55 -16.79 21.96
N PRO A 220 15.74 -17.25 20.99
CA PRO A 220 14.65 -16.51 20.34
C PRO A 220 13.48 -16.25 21.30
N PRO A 221 12.73 -15.15 21.12
CA PRO A 221 11.59 -14.83 21.98
C PRO A 221 10.39 -15.74 21.65
N PRO A 222 9.65 -16.22 22.66
CA PRO A 222 8.32 -16.76 22.45
C PRO A 222 7.39 -15.73 21.78
N ILE A 223 6.52 -16.19 20.89
CA ILE A 223 5.41 -15.38 20.36
C ILE A 223 4.22 -15.53 21.32
N ARG A 224 3.80 -14.45 21.96
CA ARG A 224 2.62 -14.42 22.84
C ARG A 224 1.33 -14.33 22.04
N HIS A 225 1.30 -13.42 21.08
CA HIS A 225 0.13 -13.17 20.25
C HIS A 225 0.51 -12.90 18.81
N ILE A 226 -0.39 -13.27 17.90
CA ILE A 226 -0.39 -12.82 16.51
C ILE A 226 -1.45 -11.72 16.43
N ILE A 227 -1.03 -10.48 16.19
CA ILE A 227 -1.93 -9.33 16.21
C ILE A 227 -2.81 -9.35 14.95
N LYS A 228 -4.12 -9.13 15.14
CA LYS A 228 -5.08 -9.10 14.04
C LYS A 228 -4.83 -7.88 13.15
N MET A 229 -4.49 -8.14 11.89
CA MET A 229 -4.31 -7.11 10.87
C MET A 229 -5.62 -6.78 10.15
N LYS A 230 -5.62 -5.66 9.43
CA LYS A 230 -6.72 -5.22 8.57
C LYS A 230 -6.18 -4.83 7.19
N VAL A 231 -7.05 -4.77 6.19
CA VAL A 231 -6.70 -4.33 4.84
C VAL A 231 -7.76 -3.37 4.30
N PRO A 232 -7.40 -2.50 3.34
CA PRO A 232 -8.40 -1.73 2.62
C PRO A 232 -9.37 -2.64 1.87
N ARG A 233 -10.64 -2.21 1.81
CA ARG A 233 -11.61 -2.69 0.82
C ARG A 233 -11.15 -2.27 -0.57
N VAL A 234 -11.52 -3.04 -1.58
CA VAL A 234 -11.25 -2.73 -2.99
C VAL A 234 -12.55 -2.45 -3.75
N ASP A 235 -12.41 -1.80 -4.92
CA ASP A 235 -13.48 -1.69 -5.90
C ASP A 235 -13.66 -2.98 -6.73
N ALA A 236 -14.56 -2.94 -7.72
CA ALA A 236 -14.82 -4.08 -8.62
C ALA A 236 -13.60 -4.48 -9.47
N ASP A 237 -12.60 -3.61 -9.56
CA ASP A 237 -11.36 -3.85 -10.28
C ASP A 237 -10.23 -4.30 -9.37
N GLY A 238 -10.48 -4.46 -8.07
CA GLY A 238 -9.44 -4.84 -7.11
C GLY A 238 -8.52 -3.69 -6.68
N ASN A 239 -8.86 -2.43 -6.99
CA ASN A 239 -8.08 -1.26 -6.56
C ASN A 239 -8.55 -0.76 -5.18
N GLU A 240 -7.61 -0.40 -4.32
CA GLU A 240 -7.87 -0.06 -2.90
C GLU A 240 -8.67 1.24 -2.74
N LEU A 241 -9.60 1.24 -1.78
CA LEU A 241 -10.50 2.36 -1.46
C LEU A 241 -10.06 3.10 -0.18
N GLY A 242 -10.61 4.30 0.03
CA GLY A 242 -10.46 5.07 1.29
C GLY A 242 -9.21 5.92 1.40
N GLY A 243 -8.29 5.90 0.44
CA GLY A 243 -7.12 6.78 0.42
C GLY A 243 -7.29 8.07 -0.39
N VAL A 244 -6.17 8.76 -0.60
CA VAL A 244 -6.10 9.98 -1.41
C VAL A 244 -6.51 9.69 -2.87
N PRO A 245 -7.05 10.68 -3.61
CA PRO A 245 -7.37 10.50 -5.02
C PRO A 245 -6.10 10.36 -5.86
N THR A 246 -6.09 9.36 -6.75
CA THR A 246 -4.99 9.09 -7.68
C THR A 246 -5.55 8.87 -9.08
N VAL A 247 -4.80 9.26 -10.11
CA VAL A 247 -5.19 9.01 -11.50
C VAL A 247 -5.28 7.50 -11.77
N GLN A 248 -4.35 6.71 -11.23
CA GLN A 248 -4.33 5.27 -11.44
C GLN A 248 -5.55 4.56 -10.84
N ARG A 249 -6.15 5.09 -9.77
CA ARG A 249 -7.40 4.54 -9.24
C ARG A 249 -8.62 5.03 -10.01
N ASP A 250 -8.68 6.33 -10.31
CA ASP A 250 -9.88 6.95 -10.89
C ASP A 250 -9.97 6.80 -12.43
N ALA A 251 -8.85 6.50 -13.09
CA ALA A 251 -8.74 6.15 -14.51
C ALA A 251 -7.78 4.94 -14.68
N PRO A 252 -8.17 3.75 -14.17
CA PRO A 252 -7.27 2.60 -14.08
C PRO A 252 -7.00 1.94 -15.44
N LEU A 253 -5.78 1.44 -15.62
CA LEU A 253 -5.41 0.52 -16.71
C LEU A 253 -5.25 -0.92 -16.23
N ALA A 254 -5.38 -1.14 -14.93
CA ALA A 254 -5.07 -2.40 -14.26
C ALA A 254 -5.76 -2.51 -12.90
N THR A 255 -5.71 -3.72 -12.34
CA THR A 255 -5.67 -3.87 -10.88
C THR A 255 -4.25 -3.53 -10.42
N TYR A 256 -4.12 -2.48 -9.64
CA TYR A 256 -2.88 -2.10 -8.97
C TYR A 256 -2.91 -2.65 -7.54
N LEU A 257 -1.81 -3.28 -7.13
CA LEU A 257 -1.75 -4.00 -5.86
C LEU A 257 -0.62 -3.45 -5.00
N GLY A 258 -0.91 -3.14 -3.73
CA GLY A 258 0.13 -2.87 -2.74
C GLY A 258 1.06 -4.06 -2.48
N TRP A 259 0.70 -5.25 -2.94
CA TRP A 259 1.42 -6.50 -2.78
C TRP A 259 1.68 -7.19 -4.12
N ASN A 260 2.59 -8.15 -4.14
CA ASN A 260 2.87 -9.06 -5.26
C ASN A 260 3.01 -10.48 -4.69
N ILE A 261 3.06 -11.51 -5.53
CA ILE A 261 3.13 -12.91 -5.11
C ILE A 261 4.53 -13.42 -5.40
N THR A 262 5.21 -13.95 -4.39
CA THR A 262 6.51 -14.59 -4.60
C THR A 262 6.36 -15.81 -5.50
N ALA A 263 7.12 -15.84 -6.59
CA ALA A 263 7.13 -16.93 -7.55
C ALA A 263 7.63 -18.23 -6.91
N GLY A 264 6.95 -19.33 -7.19
CA GLY A 264 7.27 -20.67 -6.73
C GLY A 264 7.58 -21.63 -7.87
N PRO A 265 7.95 -22.89 -7.56
CA PRO A 265 8.18 -23.92 -8.57
C PRO A 265 7.01 -24.02 -9.56
N GLY A 266 7.29 -23.78 -10.85
CA GLY A 266 6.31 -23.78 -11.93
C GLY A 266 5.98 -22.39 -12.49
N ASP A 267 6.32 -21.32 -11.79
CA ASP A 267 6.18 -19.95 -12.28
C ASP A 267 7.35 -19.56 -13.19
N ALA A 268 7.11 -18.68 -14.16
CA ALA A 268 8.13 -18.24 -15.13
C ALA A 268 9.27 -17.45 -14.45
N GLU A 269 8.94 -16.75 -13.37
CA GLU A 269 9.85 -15.90 -12.59
C GLU A 269 10.59 -16.66 -11.48
N TYR A 270 10.35 -17.96 -11.32
CA TYR A 270 10.96 -18.75 -10.26
C TYR A 270 12.48 -18.81 -10.41
N ASP A 271 13.20 -18.44 -9.35
CA ASP A 271 14.67 -18.37 -9.33
C ASP A 271 15.31 -19.30 -8.29
N GLU A 272 14.68 -20.46 -8.09
CA GLU A 272 15.14 -21.54 -7.20
C GLU A 272 15.12 -21.19 -5.69
N ARG A 273 14.38 -20.15 -5.30
CA ARG A 273 14.16 -19.74 -3.90
C ARG A 273 12.72 -20.02 -3.44
N PRO A 274 12.43 -21.20 -2.86
CA PRO A 274 11.05 -21.64 -2.61
C PRO A 274 10.45 -21.15 -1.29
N PHE A 275 11.26 -20.55 -0.39
CA PHE A 275 10.88 -20.38 1.02
C PHE A 275 9.62 -19.52 1.22
N HIS A 276 9.39 -18.56 0.33
CA HIS A 276 8.26 -17.64 0.37
C HIS A 276 7.26 -17.86 -0.78
N ALA A 277 7.39 -18.95 -1.54
CA ALA A 277 6.54 -19.22 -2.70
C ALA A 277 5.05 -19.11 -2.35
N GLY A 278 4.30 -18.32 -3.14
CA GLY A 278 2.87 -18.09 -2.92
C GLY A 278 2.52 -17.10 -1.80
N GLN A 279 3.50 -16.55 -1.09
CA GLN A 279 3.31 -15.49 -0.09
C GLN A 279 3.48 -14.10 -0.71
N VAL A 280 3.00 -13.07 -0.01
CA VAL A 280 3.28 -11.67 -0.38
C VAL A 280 4.79 -11.44 -0.54
N CYS A 281 5.19 -10.97 -1.72
CA CYS A 281 6.55 -10.66 -2.18
C CYS A 281 7.16 -9.45 -1.44
N ASN A 282 7.29 -9.60 -0.13
CA ASN A 282 7.73 -8.54 0.78
C ASN A 282 7.00 -7.21 0.49
N TYR A 283 7.67 -6.07 0.59
CA TYR A 283 7.07 -4.74 0.37
C TYR A 283 7.04 -4.28 -1.10
N ILE A 284 7.01 -5.19 -2.08
CA ILE A 284 6.84 -4.83 -3.48
C ILE A 284 5.44 -5.13 -3.97
N GLY A 285 4.83 -4.10 -4.57
CA GLY A 285 3.52 -4.18 -5.21
C GLY A 285 3.59 -4.68 -6.65
N GLY A 286 2.52 -5.31 -7.09
CA GLY A 286 2.33 -5.79 -8.46
C GLY A 286 1.20 -5.08 -9.19
N MET A 287 0.98 -5.47 -10.45
CA MET A 287 -0.22 -5.12 -11.18
C MET A 287 -0.67 -6.22 -12.14
N VAL A 288 -1.97 -6.25 -12.42
CA VAL A 288 -2.58 -7.10 -13.46
C VAL A 288 -3.29 -6.19 -14.47
N PRO A 289 -2.77 -6.04 -15.70
CA PRO A 289 -3.37 -5.13 -16.68
C PRO A 289 -4.79 -5.57 -17.04
N PHE A 290 -5.61 -4.61 -17.45
CA PHE A 290 -6.87 -4.93 -18.12
C PHE A 290 -6.58 -5.41 -19.54
N PHE A 291 -7.43 -6.30 -20.05
CA PHE A 291 -7.41 -6.61 -21.47
C PHE A 291 -7.81 -5.39 -22.30
N LYS A 292 -7.23 -5.28 -23.50
CA LYS A 292 -7.53 -4.18 -24.41
C LYS A 292 -8.97 -4.27 -24.90
N THR A 293 -9.45 -5.46 -25.27
CA THR A 293 -10.79 -5.66 -25.85
C THR A 293 -11.71 -6.54 -25.00
N LYS A 294 -13.02 -6.39 -25.21
CA LYS A 294 -14.04 -7.22 -24.58
C LYS A 294 -13.87 -8.70 -24.92
N ALA A 295 -13.54 -8.99 -26.18
CA ALA A 295 -13.33 -10.35 -26.64
C ALA A 295 -12.17 -11.02 -25.88
N GLN A 296 -11.07 -10.30 -25.68
CA GLN A 296 -9.91 -10.80 -24.93
C GLN A 296 -10.25 -11.09 -23.47
N ARG A 297 -10.92 -10.18 -22.75
CA ARG A 297 -11.29 -10.46 -21.34
C ARG A 297 -12.25 -11.63 -21.19
N LEU A 298 -13.20 -11.80 -22.13
CA LEU A 298 -14.15 -12.90 -22.09
C LEU A 298 -13.45 -14.24 -22.33
N ALA A 299 -12.51 -14.29 -23.27
CA ALA A 299 -11.71 -15.49 -23.53
C ALA A 299 -10.83 -15.86 -22.33
N ALA A 300 -10.34 -14.87 -21.59
CA ALA A 300 -9.55 -15.08 -20.37
C ALA A 300 -10.39 -15.30 -19.10
N GLY A 301 -11.72 -15.14 -19.16
CA GLY A 301 -12.60 -15.24 -17.99
C GLY A 301 -12.44 -14.10 -16.98
N ASP A 302 -11.85 -12.97 -17.38
CA ASP A 302 -11.60 -11.83 -16.50
C ASP A 302 -12.90 -11.05 -16.24
N PRO A 303 -13.31 -10.87 -14.98
CA PRO A 303 -14.56 -10.18 -14.63
C PRO A 303 -14.49 -8.66 -14.84
N ARG A 304 -13.28 -8.09 -14.90
CA ARG A 304 -13.06 -6.64 -14.97
C ARG A 304 -13.34 -6.15 -16.38
N LEU A 305 -13.83 -4.92 -16.53
CA LEU A 305 -14.06 -4.34 -17.85
C LEU A 305 -12.72 -4.15 -18.60
N SER A 306 -12.75 -4.38 -19.91
CA SER A 306 -11.63 -4.10 -20.81
C SER A 306 -11.43 -2.60 -21.04
N LEU A 307 -10.28 -2.20 -21.62
CA LEU A 307 -10.03 -0.81 -22.02
C LEU A 307 -11.06 -0.31 -23.04
N GLU A 308 -11.45 -1.16 -24.00
CA GLU A 308 -12.54 -0.91 -24.95
C GLU A 308 -13.85 -0.58 -24.25
N GLU A 309 -14.26 -1.37 -23.26
CA GLU A 309 -15.52 -1.15 -22.54
C GLU A 309 -15.48 0.09 -21.63
N ARG A 310 -14.29 0.49 -21.17
CA ARG A 310 -14.10 1.64 -20.26
C ARG A 310 -13.99 2.96 -21.00
N TYR A 311 -13.10 3.01 -21.97
CA TYR A 311 -12.66 4.25 -22.59
C TYR A 311 -13.11 4.36 -24.04
N GLY A 312 -13.23 3.23 -24.74
CA GLY A 312 -13.57 3.12 -26.16
C GLY A 312 -12.49 3.65 -27.12
N THR A 313 -11.90 4.79 -26.77
CA THR A 313 -10.91 5.55 -27.56
C THR A 313 -9.78 6.07 -26.70
N HIS A 314 -8.67 6.42 -27.34
CA HIS A 314 -7.59 7.19 -26.71
C HIS A 314 -8.10 8.52 -26.12
N ALA A 315 -8.94 9.25 -26.86
CA ALA A 315 -9.54 10.49 -26.38
C ALA A 315 -10.41 10.28 -25.12
N GLY A 316 -11.14 9.16 -25.05
CA GLY A 316 -11.90 8.75 -23.87
C GLY A 316 -11.00 8.47 -22.66
N TYR A 317 -9.85 7.83 -22.87
CA TYR A 317 -8.85 7.64 -21.81
C TYR A 317 -8.27 8.96 -21.33
N VAL A 318 -7.85 9.85 -22.24
CA VAL A 318 -7.34 11.19 -21.90
C VAL A 318 -8.38 12.00 -21.12
N ALA A 319 -9.65 11.93 -21.50
CA ALA A 319 -10.74 12.60 -20.79
C ALA A 319 -10.91 12.06 -19.36
N ALA A 320 -10.84 10.74 -19.17
CA ALA A 320 -10.90 10.12 -17.85
C ALA A 320 -9.72 10.53 -16.96
N VAL A 321 -8.49 10.51 -17.49
CA VAL A 321 -7.30 11.00 -16.77
C VAL A 321 -7.42 12.48 -16.42
N THR A 322 -7.91 13.30 -17.35
CA THR A 322 -8.12 14.73 -17.13
C THR A 322 -9.09 14.98 -15.99
N ALA A 323 -10.22 14.26 -15.96
CA ALA A 323 -11.18 14.35 -14.87
C ALA A 323 -10.57 13.92 -13.52
N ALA A 324 -9.84 12.80 -13.49
CA ALA A 324 -9.17 12.30 -12.30
C ALA A 324 -8.10 13.26 -11.75
N ALA A 325 -7.23 13.79 -12.63
CA ALA A 325 -6.18 14.72 -12.27
C ALA A 325 -6.75 16.06 -11.75
N ASN A 326 -7.78 16.59 -12.41
CA ASN A 326 -8.48 17.78 -11.96
C ASN A 326 -9.14 17.56 -10.59
N ASN A 327 -9.82 16.42 -10.39
CA ASN A 327 -10.43 16.07 -9.11
C ASN A 327 -9.40 16.01 -7.97
N ALA A 328 -8.23 15.39 -8.19
CA ALA A 328 -7.18 15.33 -7.19
C ALA A 328 -6.55 16.71 -6.90
N PHE A 329 -6.41 17.56 -7.92
CA PHE A 329 -5.93 18.94 -7.79
C PHE A 329 -6.93 19.82 -7.01
N GLU A 330 -8.21 19.78 -7.37
CA GLU A 330 -9.28 20.57 -6.72
C GLU A 330 -9.44 20.22 -5.25
N GLN A 331 -9.26 18.94 -4.91
CA GLN A 331 -9.22 18.48 -3.52
C GLN A 331 -7.90 18.79 -2.79
N GLY A 332 -6.93 19.38 -3.49
CA GLY A 332 -5.67 19.86 -2.93
C GLY A 332 -4.58 18.79 -2.79
N TYR A 333 -4.73 17.61 -3.37
CA TYR A 333 -3.77 16.49 -3.27
C TYR A 333 -2.72 16.47 -4.39
N LEU A 334 -2.85 17.32 -5.40
CA LEU A 334 -1.84 17.54 -6.44
C LEU A 334 -1.48 19.02 -6.54
N LEU A 335 -0.24 19.31 -6.97
CA LEU A 335 0.11 20.63 -7.48
C LEU A 335 -0.39 20.79 -8.91
N ALA A 336 -0.59 22.03 -9.37
CA ALA A 336 -1.01 22.30 -10.74
C ALA A 336 -0.04 21.70 -11.78
N ALA A 337 1.27 21.81 -11.54
CA ALA A 337 2.28 21.25 -12.42
C ALA A 337 2.23 19.71 -12.48
N ASP A 338 1.98 19.03 -11.36
CA ASP A 338 1.84 17.57 -11.32
C ASP A 338 0.56 17.12 -12.06
N ARG A 339 -0.54 17.86 -11.89
CA ARG A 339 -1.80 17.64 -12.64
C ARG A 339 -1.58 17.77 -14.15
N ASP A 340 -0.95 18.86 -14.59
CA ASP A 340 -0.74 19.13 -16.01
C ASP A 340 0.21 18.09 -16.63
N ALA A 341 1.22 17.64 -15.87
CA ALA A 341 2.12 16.58 -16.29
C ALA A 341 1.40 15.23 -16.49
N LEU A 342 0.49 14.85 -15.58
CA LEU A 342 -0.31 13.62 -15.71
C LEU A 342 -1.22 13.67 -16.94
N ILE A 343 -1.84 14.82 -17.23
CA ILE A 343 -2.67 15.01 -18.42
C ILE A 343 -1.82 14.90 -19.69
N ALA A 344 -0.67 15.58 -19.73
CA ALA A 344 0.25 15.51 -20.87
C ALA A 344 0.79 14.10 -21.10
N GLN A 345 1.06 13.35 -20.02
CA GLN A 345 1.49 11.96 -20.11
C GLN A 345 0.41 11.07 -20.71
N ALA A 346 -0.86 11.25 -20.33
CA ALA A 346 -1.97 10.52 -20.94
C ALA A 346 -2.13 10.83 -22.43
N VAL A 347 -2.01 12.11 -22.84
CA VAL A 347 -2.03 12.53 -24.26
C VAL A 347 -0.90 11.88 -25.07
N ALA A 348 0.26 11.68 -24.46
CA ALA A 348 1.42 11.06 -25.10
C ALA A 348 1.43 9.51 -25.01
N SER A 349 0.45 8.90 -24.32
CA SER A 349 0.44 7.46 -24.07
C SER A 349 0.04 6.63 -25.29
N ASP A 350 0.32 5.33 -25.22
CA ASP A 350 -0.05 4.33 -26.21
C ASP A 350 -1.45 3.72 -25.97
N VAL A 351 -2.15 4.14 -24.91
CA VAL A 351 -3.45 3.57 -24.51
C VAL A 351 -4.48 3.83 -25.60
N CYS A 352 -4.95 2.77 -26.25
CA CYS A 352 -5.82 2.79 -27.40
C CYS A 352 -5.29 3.66 -28.57
N ASN A 353 -3.97 3.77 -28.68
CA ASN A 353 -3.27 4.65 -29.61
C ASN A 353 -1.99 4.02 -30.20
N GLN A 354 -1.98 2.69 -30.32
CA GLN A 354 -0.90 1.97 -30.98
C GLN A 354 -0.97 2.16 -32.50
N LEU A 355 0.13 1.84 -33.18
CA LEU A 355 0.15 1.87 -34.64
C LEU A 355 -0.91 0.93 -35.20
N GLY A 356 -1.89 1.48 -35.92
CA GLY A 356 -3.03 0.74 -36.47
C GLY A 356 -4.33 0.89 -35.69
N ASP A 357 -4.31 1.44 -34.47
CA ASP A 357 -5.52 1.61 -33.66
C ASP A 357 -6.46 2.72 -34.17
N GLY A 358 -5.92 3.71 -34.90
CA GLY A 358 -6.70 4.87 -35.33
C GLY A 358 -7.35 5.66 -34.17
N GLY A 359 -6.81 5.54 -32.94
CA GLY A 359 -7.35 6.13 -31.73
C GLY A 359 -8.49 5.34 -31.07
N MET A 360 -8.78 4.12 -31.53
CA MET A 360 -9.80 3.22 -31.00
C MET A 360 -9.15 2.09 -30.20
N CYS A 361 -9.73 1.70 -29.06
CA CYS A 361 -9.24 0.52 -28.31
C CYS A 361 -9.48 -0.78 -29.08
N ASN A 362 -10.49 -0.80 -29.95
CA ASN A 362 -10.79 -1.87 -30.87
C ASN A 362 -11.04 -1.26 -32.26
N PRO A 363 -10.01 -1.14 -33.11
CA PRO A 363 -10.14 -0.52 -34.44
C PRO A 363 -11.07 -1.28 -35.40
N GLY A 364 -11.52 -2.48 -35.04
CA GLY A 364 -12.15 -3.40 -36.00
C GLY A 364 -11.12 -3.95 -37.01
N PRO A 365 -11.50 -4.97 -37.80
CA PRO A 365 -10.70 -5.47 -38.92
C PRO A 365 -10.60 -4.49 -40.10
#